data_AF-A0A535GZK5-F1
#
_entry.id   AF-A0A535GZK5-F1
#
_cell.length_a   1.000
_cell.length_b   1.000
_cell.length_c   1.000
_cell.angle_alpha   90.00
_cell.angle_beta   90.00
_cell.angle_gamma   90.00
#
_symmetry.space_group_name_H-M   'P 1'
#
loop_
_entity.id
_entity.type
_entity.pdbx_description
1 polymer ?
#
loop_
_entity_poly.entity_id
_entity_poly.type
_entity_poly.pdbx_seq_one_letter_code
_entity_poly.pdbx_strand_id
1 'polypeptide(L)'
;MRNVTIVVDVLNGFCKQGNLASPRCDAAIPRIRDVIEARRQAGDQLIFLADTHDPDDREFEVFPVHCVRGTTESEVVPELQWSPSSSHCCRAPP
;
A
#
# COMPACT_ATOMS: atom_id res chain seq x y z
N MET A 1 -1.90 -20.45 16.42
CA MET A 1 -3.04 -19.88 15.65
C MET A 1 -2.48 -19.28 14.38
N ARG A 2 -3.19 -19.36 13.25
CA ARG A 2 -2.78 -18.64 12.03
C ARG A 2 -3.29 -17.21 12.14
N ASN A 3 -2.37 -16.25 12.01
CA ASN A 3 -2.70 -14.84 11.99
C ASN A 3 -2.59 -14.30 10.57
N VAL A 4 -3.33 -13.23 10.30
CA VAL A 4 -3.23 -12.46 9.07
C VAL A 4 -2.92 -11.02 9.45
N THR A 5 -1.91 -10.44 8.81
CA THR A 5 -1.57 -9.02 8.92
C THR A 5 -1.94 -8.34 7.60
N ILE A 6 -2.83 -7.35 7.67
CA ILE A 6 -3.27 -6.56 6.52
C ILE A 6 -2.54 -5.21 6.56
N VAL A 7 -1.88 -4.86 5.46
CA VAL A 7 -1.20 -3.59 5.25
C VAL A 7 -2.05 -2.77 4.30
N VAL A 8 -2.57 -1.65 4.78
CA VAL A 8 -3.57 -0.83 4.05
C VAL A 8 -2.88 0.44 3.54
N ASP A 9 -2.87 0.60 2.23
CA ASP A 9 -2.59 1.85 1.51
C ASP A 9 -1.28 2.55 1.87
N VAL A 10 -0.23 1.76 2.09
CA VAL A 10 1.15 2.28 2.16
C VAL A 10 1.70 2.45 0.74
N LEU A 11 1.06 3.36 -0.01
CA LEU A 11 1.30 3.63 -1.42
C LEU A 11 2.03 4.96 -1.61
N ASN A 12 2.67 5.13 -2.76
CA ASN A 12 3.29 6.39 -3.14
C ASN A 12 2.29 7.55 -3.13
N GLY A 13 1.04 7.32 -3.54
CA GLY A 13 -0.05 8.32 -3.59
C GLY A 13 -0.37 8.98 -2.24
N PHE A 14 -0.10 8.28 -1.14
CA PHE A 14 -0.38 8.74 0.22
C PHE A 14 0.89 9.09 1.01
N CYS A 15 2.03 8.50 0.63
CA CYS A 15 3.29 8.67 1.36
C CYS A 15 4.27 9.61 0.68
N LYS A 16 4.40 9.57 -0.65
CA LYS A 16 5.53 10.18 -1.37
C LYS A 16 5.12 11.35 -2.26
N GLN A 17 4.03 11.20 -3.00
CA GLN A 17 3.57 12.17 -4.01
C GLN A 17 2.09 12.00 -4.29
N GLY A 18 1.45 13.03 -4.84
CA GLY A 18 0.03 13.00 -5.20
C GLY A 18 -0.82 13.90 -4.33
N ASN A 19 -2.10 13.99 -4.66
CA ASN A 19 -3.02 14.95 -4.03
C ASN A 19 -3.28 14.66 -2.54
N LEU A 20 -3.08 13.40 -2.11
CA LEU A 20 -3.30 12.93 -0.75
C LEU A 20 -2.01 12.56 -0.01
N ALA A 21 -0.85 12.94 -0.56
CA ALA A 21 0.43 12.67 0.07
C ALA A 21 0.61 13.48 1.37
N SER A 22 1.10 12.80 2.42
CA SER A 22 1.35 13.43 3.71
C SER A 22 2.76 13.09 4.24
N PRO A 23 3.56 14.09 4.66
CA PRO A 23 4.83 13.83 5.35
C PRO A 23 4.68 12.97 6.61
N ARG A 24 3.50 13.00 7.24
CA ARG A 24 3.19 12.14 8.39
C ARG A 24 3.08 10.67 7.99
N CYS A 25 2.49 10.37 6.83
CA CYS A 25 2.39 9.02 6.29
C CYS A 25 3.77 8.51 5.86
N ASP A 26 4.59 9.36 5.23
CA ASP A 26 5.98 9.04 4.89
C ASP A 26 6.81 8.65 6.13
N ALA A 27 6.72 9.48 7.18
CA ALA A 27 7.45 9.25 8.43
C ALA A 27 7.03 7.97 9.18
N ALA A 28 5.85 7.40 8.87
CA ALA A 28 5.38 6.16 9.48
C ALA A 28 6.00 4.90 8.85
N ILE A 29 6.51 4.98 7.62
CA ILE A 29 7.01 3.83 6.85
C ILE A 29 8.03 2.98 7.62
N PRO A 30 9.06 3.55 8.30
CA PRO A 30 10.04 2.74 9.01
C PRO A 30 9.40 1.87 10.10
N ARG A 31 8.45 2.45 10.87
CA ARG A 31 7.78 1.71 11.94
C ARG A 31 6.84 0.65 11.40
N ILE A 32 6.14 0.94 10.31
CA ILE A 32 5.27 -0.02 9.61
C ILE A 32 6.13 -1.21 9.15
N ARG A 33 7.27 -0.95 8.51
CA ARG A 33 8.21 -1.99 8.08
C ARG A 33 8.63 -2.91 9.23
N ASP A 34 9.02 -2.34 10.37
CA ASP A 34 9.39 -3.14 11.56
C ASP A 34 8.25 -4.07 12.01
N VAL A 35 7.01 -3.58 11.99
CA VAL A 35 5.84 -4.40 12.35
C VAL A 35 5.64 -5.52 11.34
N ILE A 36 5.67 -5.22 10.04
CA ILE A 36 5.47 -6.23 9.00
C ILE A 36 6.57 -7.30 9.09
N GLU A 37 7.84 -6.92 9.30
CA GLU A 37 8.94 -7.87 9.48
C GLU A 37 8.74 -8.76 10.71
N ALA A 38 8.36 -8.19 11.86
CA ALA A 38 8.08 -8.95 13.07
C ALA A 38 6.91 -9.94 12.89
N ARG A 39 5.83 -9.51 12.21
CA ARG A 39 4.66 -10.35 11.92
C ARG A 39 5.00 -11.47 10.93
N ARG A 40 5.76 -11.16 9.89
CA ARG A 40 6.28 -12.16 8.95
C ARG A 40 7.11 -13.23 9.66
N GLN A 41 8.03 -12.83 10.55
CA GLN A 41 8.85 -13.75 11.35
C GLN A 41 8.01 -14.60 12.31
N ALA A 42 6.90 -14.06 12.80
CA ALA A 42 5.93 -14.81 13.62
C ALA A 42 5.06 -15.79 12.82
N GLY A 43 5.18 -15.82 11.48
CA GLY A 43 4.45 -16.72 10.60
C GLY A 43 3.08 -16.20 10.16
N ASP A 44 2.83 -14.90 10.29
CA ASP A 44 1.59 -14.29 9.79
C ASP A 44 1.53 -14.35 8.25
N GLN A 45 0.33 -14.58 7.71
CA GLN A 45 0.06 -14.32 6.31
C GLN A 45 -0.05 -12.80 6.10
N LEU A 46 0.70 -12.27 5.15
CA LEU A 46 0.66 -10.84 4.82
C LEU A 46 -0.26 -10.60 3.61
N ILE A 47 -1.12 -9.59 3.71
CA ILE A 47 -1.97 -9.11 2.62
C ILE A 47 -1.75 -7.60 2.49
N PHE A 48 -1.42 -7.14 1.30
CA PHE A 48 -1.36 -5.71 0.99
C PHE A 48 -2.65 -5.33 0.26
N LEU A 49 -3.40 -4.41 0.85
CA LEU A 49 -4.51 -3.72 0.21
C LEU A 49 -3.96 -2.41 -0.37
N ALA A 50 -4.19 -2.23 -1.67
CA ALA A 50 -3.67 -1.11 -2.43
C ALA A 50 -4.80 -0.51 -3.26
N ASP A 51 -5.18 0.73 -2.95
CA ASP A 51 -6.02 1.54 -3.82
C ASP A 51 -5.46 1.58 -5.24
N THR A 52 -6.31 1.27 -6.20
CA THR A 52 -5.99 1.19 -7.62
C THR A 52 -7.23 1.60 -8.41
N HIS A 53 -7.50 2.90 -8.45
CA HIS A 53 -8.70 3.45 -9.06
C HIS A 53 -8.65 3.39 -10.57
N ASP A 54 -9.81 3.16 -11.19
CA ASP A 54 -9.96 3.46 -12.61
C ASP A 54 -10.08 4.99 -12.80
N PRO A 55 -9.73 5.53 -13.99
CA PRO A 55 -9.69 6.99 -14.19
C PRO A 55 -11.00 7.73 -13.93
N ASP A 56 -12.14 7.04 -13.97
CA ASP A 56 -13.49 7.55 -13.76
C ASP A 56 -14.16 7.05 -12.47
N ASP A 57 -13.37 6.64 -11.48
CA ASP A 57 -13.90 6.17 -10.19
C ASP A 57 -14.79 7.24 -9.52
N ARG A 58 -15.94 6.79 -9.01
CA ARG A 58 -16.92 7.65 -8.34
C ARG A 58 -16.38 8.26 -7.05
N GLU A 59 -15.36 7.65 -6.44
CA GLU A 59 -14.70 8.22 -5.28
C GLU A 59 -14.12 9.61 -5.55
N PHE A 60 -13.79 9.92 -6.80
CA PHE A 60 -13.29 11.24 -7.19
C PHE A 60 -14.34 12.36 -7.10
N GLU A 61 -15.61 12.02 -6.85
CA GLU A 61 -16.65 12.99 -6.47
C GLU A 61 -16.47 13.51 -5.02
N VAL A 62 -15.74 12.77 -4.17
CA VAL A 62 -15.55 13.04 -2.73
C VAL A 62 -14.10 13.41 -2.41
N PHE A 63 -13.14 12.72 -3.02
CA PHE A 63 -11.71 12.95 -2.84
C PHE A 63 -11.06 13.44 -4.14
N PRO A 64 -9.94 14.18 -4.08
CA PRO A 64 -9.14 14.42 -5.27
C PRO A 64 -8.72 13.12 -5.96
N VAL A 65 -8.51 13.17 -7.27
CA VAL A 65 -7.94 12.03 -8.02
C VAL A 65 -6.64 11.56 -7.35
N HIS A 66 -6.53 10.26 -7.10
CA HIS A 66 -5.37 9.65 -6.45
C HIS A 66 -5.26 8.18 -6.86
N CYS A 67 -4.07 7.58 -6.66
CA CYS A 67 -3.83 6.13 -6.79
C CYS A 67 -4.44 5.48 -8.05
N VAL A 68 -4.44 6.21 -9.18
CA VAL A 68 -5.02 5.72 -10.44
C VAL A 68 -4.18 4.57 -10.98
N ARG A 69 -4.85 3.53 -11.48
CA ARG A 69 -4.26 2.33 -12.08
C ARG A 69 -3.18 2.68 -13.10
N GLY A 70 -2.02 2.05 -12.96
CA GLY A 70 -0.88 2.23 -13.87
C GLY A 70 -0.06 3.49 -13.62
N THR A 71 -0.43 4.32 -12.64
CA THR A 71 0.40 5.43 -12.17
C THR A 71 1.32 5.00 -11.03
N THR A 72 2.41 5.74 -10.85
CA THR A 72 3.32 5.52 -9.71
C THR A 72 2.63 5.70 -8.37
N GLU A 73 1.57 6.52 -8.28
CA GLU A 73 0.80 6.73 -7.05
C GLU A 73 0.15 5.44 -6.54
N SER A 74 -0.31 4.56 -7.44
CA SER A 74 -0.94 3.27 -7.10
C SER A 74 0.03 2.18 -6.63
N GLU A 75 1.34 2.45 -6.69
CA GLU A 75 2.35 1.46 -6.29
C GLU A 75 2.65 1.54 -4.79
N VAL A 76 2.85 0.37 -4.16
CA VAL A 76 3.37 0.25 -2.79
C VAL A 76 4.71 0.96 -2.71
N VAL A 77 4.96 1.67 -1.61
CA VAL A 77 6.21 2.40 -1.40
C VAL A 77 7.43 1.47 -1.56
N PRO A 78 8.53 1.93 -2.18
CA PRO A 78 9.71 1.09 -2.45
C PRO A 78 10.27 0.38 -1.22
N GLU A 79 10.15 1.00 -0.03
CA GLU A 79 10.63 0.47 1.24
C GLU A 79 9.95 -0.84 1.67
N LEU A 80 8.75 -1.14 1.14
CA LEU A 80 7.97 -2.33 1.46
C LEU A 80 7.92 -3.34 0.30
N GLN A 81 8.58 -3.05 -0.83
CA GLN A 81 8.68 -3.98 -1.95
C GLN A 81 9.76 -5.02 -1.68
N TRP A 82 9.40 -6.12 -1.02
CA TRP A 82 10.30 -7.27 -0.85
C TRP A 82 10.31 -8.19 -2.06
N SER A 83 11.36 -8.98 -2.20
CA SER A 83 11.58 -9.87 -3.35
C SER A 83 10.34 -10.72 -3.69
N PRO A 84 10.11 -11.03 -4.99
CA PRO A 84 8.85 -11.56 -5.52
C PRO A 84 8.37 -12.89 -4.94
N SER A 85 9.16 -13.55 -4.09
CA SER A 85 8.82 -14.84 -3.46
C SER A 85 8.04 -14.73 -2.15
N SER A 86 7.75 -13.52 -1.63
CA SER A 86 7.36 -13.34 -0.21
C SER A 86 5.95 -12.84 0.07
N SER A 87 5.25 -12.23 -0.89
CA SER A 87 4.05 -11.43 -0.58
C SER A 87 3.01 -11.51 -1.70
N HIS A 88 1.79 -11.94 -1.39
CA HIS A 88 0.65 -11.75 -2.29
C HIS A 88 0.20 -10.29 -2.15
N CYS A 89 0.58 -9.44 -3.11
CA CYS A 89 -0.03 -8.14 -3.27
C CYS A 89 -1.38 -8.37 -3.97
N CYS A 90 -2.49 -8.12 -3.27
CA CYS A 90 -3.81 -8.14 -3.88
C CYS A 90 -3.96 -6.87 -4.73
N ARG A 91 -3.33 -6.87 -5.92
CA ARG A 91 -3.62 -5.87 -6.94
C ARG A 91 -4.93 -6.23 -7.59
N ALA A 92 -5.77 -5.24 -7.89
CA ALA A 92 -6.88 -5.47 -8.81
C ALA A 92 -6.28 -6.05 -10.12
N PRO A 93 -6.85 -7.14 -10.67
CA PRO A 93 -6.42 -7.63 -11.98
C PRO A 93 -6.54 -6.50 -13.02
N PRO A 94 -5.73 -6.55 -14.10
CA PRO A 94 -5.82 -5.58 -15.18
C PRO A 94 -7.21 -5.56 -15.82
#